data_AF-A0A2T2RPQ3-F1
#
_entry.id   AF-A0A2T2RPQ3-F1
#
_cell.length_a   1.000
_cell.length_b   1.000
_cell.length_c   1.000
_cell.angle_alpha   90.00
_cell.angle_beta   90.00
_cell.angle_gamma   90.00
#
_symmetry.space_group_name_H-M   'P 1'
#
loop_
_entity.id
_entity.type
_entity.pdbx_description
1 polymer ?
#
loop_
_entity_poly.entity_id
_entity_poly.type
_entity_poly.pdbx_seq_one_letter_code
_entity_poly.pdbx_strand_id
1 'polypeptide(L)' 'HQVSVEVREAIRTHIRELAFDAGVGNPEAFSQQYLLLIGGASLMATIEEAPAGAEYARKTLSVLIDAS' A
#
# COMPACT_ATOMS: atom_id res chain seq x y z
N HIS A 1 -4.05 19.16 -6.22
CA HIS A 1 -4.92 18.02 -6.60
C HIS A 1 -4.25 17.15 -7.65
N GLN A 2 -3.99 17.68 -8.86
CA GLN A 2 -3.33 16.93 -9.95
C GLN A 2 -2.00 16.28 -9.54
N VAL A 3 -1.10 17.06 -8.94
CA VAL A 3 0.19 16.55 -8.42
C VAL A 3 0.00 15.39 -7.43
N SER A 4 -1.02 15.46 -6.58
CA SER A 4 -1.30 14.40 -5.59
C SER A 4 -1.79 13.11 -6.26
N VAL A 5 -2.55 13.22 -7.36
CA VAL A 5 -2.99 12.07 -8.16
C VAL A 5 -1.78 11.43 -8.82
N GLU A 6 -0.95 12.22 -9.51
CA GLU A 6 0.25 11.75 -10.21
C GLU A 6 1.24 11.06 -9.25
N VAL A 7 1.47 11.62 -8.07
CA VAL A 7 2.33 10.98 -7.05
C VAL A 7 1.75 9.64 -6.60
N ARG A 8 0.43 9.54 -6.37
CA ARG A 8 -0.19 8.25 -5.99
C ARG A 8 -0.10 7.22 -7.10
N GLU A 9 -0.25 7.64 -8.36
CA GLU A 9 -0.09 6.75 -9.51
C GLU A 9 1.36 6.28 -9.68
N ALA A 10 2.34 7.18 -9.51
CA ALA A 10 3.76 6.82 -9.53
C ALA A 10 4.11 5.81 -8.44
N ILE A 11 3.63 6.02 -7.21
CA ILE A 11 3.81 5.06 -6.11
C ILE A 11 3.18 3.72 -6.47
N ARG A 12 1.95 3.69 -6.99
CA ARG A 12 1.28 2.43 -7.39
C ARG A 12 2.11 1.67 -8.41
N THR A 13 2.56 2.36 -9.47
CA THR A 13 3.36 1.77 -10.54
C THR A 13 4.64 1.17 -9.99
N HIS A 14 5.35 1.89 -9.12
CA HIS A 14 6.58 1.40 -8.51
C HIS A 14 6.35 0.17 -7.62
N ILE A 15 5.30 0.18 -6.79
CA ILE A 15 4.96 -0.97 -5.94
C ILE A 15 4.56 -2.19 -6.78
N ARG A 16 3.84 -1.97 -7.89
CA ARG A 16 3.48 -3.04 -8.84
C ARG A 16 4.72 -3.68 -9.46
N GLU A 17 5.72 -2.88 -9.86
CA GLU A 17 6.99 -3.38 -10.40
C GLU A 17 7.76 -4.20 -9.36
N LEU A 18 7.88 -3.68 -8.13
CA LEU A 18 8.51 -4.43 -7.03
C LEU A 18 7.79 -5.75 -6.73
N ALA A 19 6.46 -5.75 -6.74
CA ALA A 19 5.66 -6.95 -6.52
C ALA A 19 5.84 -7.97 -7.65
N PHE A 20 5.94 -7.51 -8.90
CA PHE A 20 6.26 -8.37 -10.05
C PHE A 20 7.65 -9.00 -9.90
N ASP A 21 8.67 -8.20 -9.59
CA ASP A 21 10.04 -8.68 -9.41
C ASP A 21 10.18 -9.66 -8.24
N ALA A 22 9.35 -9.49 -7.21
CA ALA A 22 9.29 -10.39 -6.05
C ALA A 22 8.48 -11.68 -6.30
N GLY A 23 7.84 -11.83 -7.46
CA GLY A 23 7.06 -13.02 -7.81
C GLY A 23 5.68 -13.09 -7.16
N VAL A 24 5.13 -11.96 -6.69
CA VAL A 24 3.76 -11.90 -6.14
C VAL A 24 2.76 -12.32 -7.23
N GLY A 25 1.93 -13.33 -6.97
CA GLY A 25 0.99 -13.92 -7.93
C GLY A 25 0.03 -12.94 -8.63
N ASN A 26 -0.33 -11.82 -7.99
CA ASN A 26 -1.10 -10.74 -8.64
C ASN A 26 -0.56 -9.34 -8.26
N PRO A 27 0.46 -8.83 -8.97
CA PRO A 27 1.10 -7.55 -8.66
C PRO A 27 0.16 -6.34 -8.79
N GLU A 28 -0.80 -6.41 -9.72
CA GLU A 28 -1.79 -5.35 -9.93
C GLU A 28 -2.70 -5.20 -8.71
N ALA A 29 -3.31 -6.30 -8.27
CA ALA A 29 -4.17 -6.32 -7.09
C ALA A 29 -3.38 -5.92 -5.82
N PHE A 30 -2.15 -6.43 -5.68
CA PHE A 30 -1.27 -6.09 -4.56
C PHE A 30 -0.99 -4.58 -4.48
N SER A 31 -0.67 -3.93 -5.62
CA SER A 31 -0.39 -2.49 -5.65
C SER A 31 -1.59 -1.62 -5.23
N GLN A 32 -2.82 -2.07 -5.54
CA GLN A 32 -4.05 -1.41 -5.12
C GLN A 32 -4.30 -1.60 -3.62
N GLN A 33 -4.11 -2.82 -3.11
CA GLN A 33 -4.21 -3.14 -1.69
C GLN A 33 -3.21 -2.34 -0.86
N TYR A 34 -1.98 -2.17 -1.36
CA TYR A 34 -0.97 -1.30 -0.76
C TYR A 34 -1.44 0.14 -0.60
N LEU A 35 -1.96 0.75 -1.68
CA LEU A 35 -2.43 2.14 -1.61
C LEU A 35 -3.63 2.33 -0.66
N LEU A 36 -4.50 1.32 -0.56
CA LEU A 36 -5.63 1.33 0.37
C LEU A 36 -5.14 1.26 1.82
N LEU A 37 -4.22 0.34 2.14
CA LEU A 37 -3.69 0.16 3.49
C LEU A 37 -2.90 1.37 3.98
N ILE A 38 -2.02 1.93 3.15
CA ILE A 38 -1.28 3.15 3.51
C ILE A 38 -2.20 4.37 3.63
N GLY A 39 -3.23 4.46 2.77
CA GLY A 39 -4.27 5.48 2.87
C GLY A 39 -5.03 5.38 4.19
N GLY A 40 -5.52 4.19 4.55
CA GLY A 40 -6.20 3.93 5.81
C GLY A 40 -5.32 4.22 7.02
N ALA A 41 -4.07 3.75 7.01
CA ALA A 41 -3.10 4.02 8.07
C ALA A 41 -2.85 5.52 8.29
N SER A 42 -2.77 6.29 7.20
CA SER A 42 -2.60 7.74 7.26
C SER A 42 -3.84 8.42 7.84
N LEU A 43 -5.04 7.97 7.47
CA LEU A 43 -6.28 8.49 8.04
C LEU A 43 -6.40 8.17 9.53
N MET A 44 -6.07 6.95 9.96
CA MET A 44 -6.06 6.59 11.38
C MET A 44 -5.10 7.46 12.19
N ALA A 45 -3.89 7.71 11.66
CA ALA A 45 -2.93 8.56 12.35
C ALA A 45 -3.38 10.03 12.44
N THR A 46 -4.07 10.54 11.42
CA THR A 46 -4.44 11.97 11.31
C THR A 46 -5.80 12.32 11.91
N ILE A 47 -6.77 11.41 11.86
CA ILE A 47 -8.15 11.64 12.32
C ILE A 47 -8.40 10.98 13.68
N GLU A 48 -7.93 9.74 13.86
CA GLU A 48 -8.19 8.94 15.05
C GLU A 48 -7.08 9.08 16.10
N GLU A 49 -6.02 9.85 15.79
CA GLU A 49 -4.80 9.98 16.60
C GLU A 49 -4.18 8.62 16.97
N ALA A 50 -4.38 7.61 16.11
CA ALA A 50 -3.99 6.23 16.32
C ALA A 50 -2.81 5.85 15.40
N PRO A 51 -1.55 6.04 15.83
CA PRO A 51 -0.37 5.81 14.98
C PRO A 51 -0.12 4.32 14.67
N ALA A 52 -0.82 3.42 15.36
CA ALA A 52 -0.71 1.98 15.17
C ALA A 52 -1.15 1.52 13.75
N GLY A 53 -1.89 2.35 13.01
CA GLY A 53 -2.32 2.04 11.64
C GLY A 53 -1.17 1.70 10.69
N ALA A 54 -0.01 2.37 10.83
CA ALA A 54 1.17 2.08 10.01
C ALA A 54 1.73 0.67 10.27
N GLU A 55 1.76 0.25 11.54
CA GLU A 55 2.23 -1.08 11.92
C GLU A 55 1.24 -2.17 11.48
N TYR A 56 -0.06 -1.89 11.56
CA TYR A 56 -1.10 -2.79 11.04
C TYR A 56 -0.96 -2.96 9.53
N ALA A 57 -0.87 -1.87 8.76
CA ALA A 57 -0.68 -1.91 7.32
C ALA A 57 0.56 -2.72 6.93
N ARG A 58 1.70 -2.51 7.63
CA ARG A 58 2.93 -3.26 7.41
C ARG A 58 2.73 -4.77 7.61
N LYS A 59 2.10 -5.17 8.71
CA LYS A 59 1.82 -6.59 9.01
C LYS A 59 0.90 -7.22 7.96
N THR A 60 -0.18 -6.53 7.59
CA THR A 60 -1.11 -7.01 6.56
C THR A 60 -0.42 -7.16 5.22
N LEU A 61 0.42 -6.21 4.82
CA LEU A 61 1.17 -6.29 3.56
C LEU A 61 2.15 -7.47 3.54
N SER A 62 2.82 -7.76 4.65
CA SER A 62 3.68 -8.97 4.75
C SER A 62 2.88 -10.24 4.48
N VAL A 63 1.69 -10.37 5.07
CA VAL A 63 0.82 -11.54 4.85
C VAL A 63 0.38 -11.63 3.38
N LEU A 64 0.09 -10.50 2.74
CA LEU A 64 -0.30 -10.48 1.32
C LEU A 64 0.85 -10.90 0.40
N ILE A 65 2.10 -10.56 0.74
CA ILE A 65 3.29 -11.04 0.03
C ILE A 65 3.44 -12.56 0.21
N ASP A 66 3.32 -13.07 1.44
CA ASP A 66 3.52 -14.48 1.76
C ASP A 66 2.42 -15.42 1.22
N ALA A 67 1.21 -14.88 1.00
CA ALA A 67 0.06 -15.62 0.48
C ALA A 67 0.00 -15.71 -1.06
N SER A 68 0.98 -15.10 -1.73
CA SER A 68 1.06 -14.95 -3.19
C SER A 68 2.02 -15.94 -3.84
#